data_AF-A0A9P7Y646-F1
#
_entry.id   AF-A0A9P7Y646-F1
#
_cell.length_a   1.000
_cell.length_b   1.000
_cell.length_c   1.000
_cell.angle_alpha   90.00
_cell.angle_beta   90.00
_cell.angle_gamma   90.00
#
_symmetry.space_group_name_H-M   'P 1'
#
loop_
_entity.id
_entity.type
_entity.pdbx_description
1 polymer ?
#
loop_
_entity_poly.entity_id
_entity_poly.type
_entity_poly.pdbx_seq_one_letter_code
_entity_poly.pdbx_strand_id
1 'polypeptide(L)'
;RNIRKAWAACGLFPLNPDRVLRVTPKPLTQSTVPRADKIRVVLQTPVTPVLAEGLASLHSLIKQDTYTLNETSIPRLERRVQKLVDAAQVSIAECALLRDEKQMLTRMNNEAKVRRLTKALKLGDAKVMSFEDIVVARAARAVKDAKVKGKRGRKRKSDALE
;
A
#
# COMPACT_ATOMS: atom_id res chain seq x y z
N ARG A 1 -12.30 -9.42 -28.50
CA ARG A 1 -11.55 -10.71 -28.32
C ARG A 1 -12.08 -11.40 -27.07
N ASN A 2 -12.42 -12.69 -27.13
CA ASN A 2 -13.10 -13.42 -26.04
C ASN A 2 -12.08 -14.04 -25.06
N ILE A 3 -11.89 -13.39 -23.91
CA ILE A 3 -10.90 -13.78 -22.88
C ILE A 3 -11.14 -15.20 -22.35
N ARG A 4 -12.41 -15.65 -22.27
CA ARG A 4 -12.73 -17.01 -21.82
C ARG A 4 -12.18 -18.09 -22.76
N LYS A 5 -12.17 -17.83 -24.07
CA LYS A 5 -11.57 -18.77 -25.04
C LYS A 5 -10.05 -18.87 -24.85
N ALA A 6 -9.38 -17.76 -24.52
CA ALA A 6 -7.95 -17.75 -24.24
C ALA A 6 -7.62 -18.51 -22.94
N TRP A 7 -8.42 -18.32 -21.88
CA TRP A 7 -8.25 -19.05 -20.63
C TRP A 7 -8.49 -20.55 -20.77
N ALA A 8 -9.48 -20.97 -21.56
CA ALA A 8 -9.71 -22.37 -21.88
C ALA A 8 -8.54 -22.98 -22.69
N ALA A 9 -7.97 -22.21 -23.62
CA ALA A 9 -6.80 -22.64 -24.38
C ALA A 9 -5.59 -22.90 -23.46
N CYS A 10 -5.34 -22.02 -22.49
CA CYS A 10 -4.23 -22.15 -21.55
C CYS A 10 -4.52 -23.08 -20.35
N GLY A 11 -5.71 -23.67 -20.24
CA GLY A 11 -6.08 -24.52 -19.10
C GLY A 11 -6.30 -23.76 -17.78
N LEU A 12 -6.51 -22.44 -17.84
CA LEU A 12 -6.86 -21.63 -16.68
C LEU A 12 -8.36 -21.71 -16.34
N PHE A 13 -9.20 -22.08 -17.32
CA PHE A 13 -10.64 -22.19 -17.10
C PHE A 13 -11.33 -23.18 -18.05
N PRO A 14 -11.92 -24.29 -17.54
CA PRO A 14 -11.74 -24.82 -16.20
C PRO A 14 -10.26 -25.16 -15.92
N LEU A 15 -9.82 -25.07 -14.67
CA LEU A 15 -8.42 -25.27 -14.30
C LEU A 15 -7.96 -26.69 -14.68
N ASN A 16 -6.94 -26.79 -15.53
CA ASN A 16 -6.29 -28.03 -15.95
C ASN A 16 -4.78 -27.89 -15.71
N PRO A 17 -4.26 -28.44 -14.58
CA PRO A 17 -2.86 -28.26 -14.19
C PRO A 17 -1.88 -28.89 -15.18
N ASP A 18 -2.23 -29.99 -15.84
CA ASP A 18 -1.36 -30.63 -16.84
C ASP A 18 -1.09 -29.71 -18.04
N ARG A 19 -2.10 -28.93 -18.45
CA ARG A 19 -1.95 -27.92 -19.50
C ARG A 19 -1.13 -26.72 -19.05
N VAL A 20 -1.38 -26.23 -17.84
CA VAL A 20 -0.67 -25.07 -17.27
C VAL A 20 0.81 -25.39 -17.07
N LEU A 21 1.13 -26.59 -16.61
CA LEU A 21 2.49 -27.02 -16.28
C LEU A 21 3.26 -27.62 -17.47
N ARG A 22 2.64 -27.74 -18.65
CA ARG A 22 3.27 -28.32 -19.85
C ARG A 22 4.52 -27.55 -20.31
N VAL A 23 4.52 -26.22 -20.12
CA VAL A 23 5.62 -25.34 -20.57
C VAL A 23 6.64 -25.11 -19.45
N THR A 24 6.28 -25.42 -18.21
CA THR A 24 7.19 -25.30 -17.07
C THR A 24 8.18 -26.47 -17.13
N PRO A 25 9.50 -26.22 -17.13
CA PRO A 25 10.47 -27.30 -17.02
C PRO A 25 10.20 -28.06 -15.72
N LYS A 26 9.95 -29.38 -15.85
CA LYS A 26 9.75 -30.25 -14.68
C LYS A 26 10.99 -30.14 -13.79
N PRO A 27 10.84 -29.84 -12.48
CA PRO A 27 11.95 -30.04 -11.57
C PRO A 27 12.35 -31.51 -11.63
N LEU A 28 13.67 -31.76 -11.68
CA LEU A 28 14.25 -33.09 -11.75
C LEU A 28 13.64 -33.99 -10.67
N THR A 29 13.15 -35.13 -11.15
CA THR A 29 12.53 -36.24 -10.42
C THR A 29 13.19 -36.49 -9.07
N GLN A 30 12.36 -36.61 -8.04
CA GLN A 30 12.73 -37.01 -6.69
C GLN A 30 13.62 -38.26 -6.74
N SER A 31 14.86 -38.13 -6.26
CA SER A 31 15.73 -39.25 -5.95
C SER A 31 15.14 -40.00 -4.77
N THR A 32 14.58 -41.19 -5.05
CA THR A 32 14.27 -42.20 -4.04
C THR A 32 15.57 -42.68 -3.42
N VAL A 33 15.85 -42.24 -2.19
CA VAL A 33 16.87 -42.84 -1.32
C VAL A 33 16.13 -43.46 -0.12
N PRO A 34 16.42 -44.72 0.24
CA PRO A 34 15.73 -45.38 1.34
C PRO A 34 16.07 -44.71 2.67
N ARG A 35 15.03 -44.62 3.51
CA ARG A 35 15.04 -44.13 4.89
C ARG A 35 16.23 -44.69 5.66
N ALA A 36 17.15 -43.81 6.05
CA ALA A 36 18.09 -44.05 7.13
C ALA A 36 17.78 -43.03 8.23
N ASP A 37 17.31 -43.52 9.37
CA ASP A 37 17.25 -42.78 10.62
C ASP A 37 18.69 -42.37 10.99
N LYS A 38 19.07 -41.15 10.62
CA LYS A 38 20.26 -40.47 11.14
C LYS A 38 19.89 -39.04 11.41
N ILE A 39 19.91 -38.70 12.70
CA ILE A 39 19.73 -37.37 13.27
C ILE A 39 20.54 -36.38 12.46
N ARG A 40 19.87 -35.64 11.59
CA ARG A 40 20.49 -34.59 10.79
C ARG A 40 20.36 -33.32 11.60
N VAL A 41 21.40 -32.99 12.36
CA VAL A 41 21.64 -31.61 12.81
C VAL A 41 21.90 -30.80 11.55
N VAL A 42 20.81 -30.39 10.89
CA VAL A 42 20.86 -29.48 9.76
C VAL A 42 21.36 -28.16 10.33
N LEU A 43 22.50 -27.68 9.83
CA LEU A 43 22.97 -26.32 10.01
C LEU A 43 21.88 -25.39 9.46
N GLN A 44 20.89 -25.06 10.27
CA GLN A 44 19.89 -24.07 9.96
C GLN A 44 20.59 -22.72 10.06
N THR A 45 20.96 -22.15 8.91
CA THR A 45 21.10 -20.69 8.83
C THR A 45 19.75 -20.12 9.25
N PRO A 46 19.67 -19.39 10.39
CA PRO A 46 18.38 -18.97 10.92
C PRO A 46 17.70 -18.04 9.90
N VAL A 47 16.52 -18.39 9.42
CA VAL A 47 15.73 -17.48 8.58
C VAL A 47 15.31 -16.29 9.43
N THR A 48 15.33 -15.07 8.88
CA THR A 48 14.90 -13.86 9.60
C THR A 48 13.47 -14.07 10.09
N PRO A 49 13.21 -13.99 11.41
CA PRO A 49 11.90 -14.32 11.94
C PRO A 49 10.91 -13.20 11.63
N VAL A 50 9.82 -13.56 10.96
CA VAL A 50 8.69 -12.66 10.64
C VAL A 50 7.58 -12.77 11.69
N LEU A 51 7.60 -13.81 12.53
CA LEU A 51 6.57 -14.15 13.53
C LEU A 51 7.12 -14.16 14.96
N ALA A 52 6.24 -13.90 15.95
CA ALA A 52 6.60 -13.83 17.37
C ALA A 52 7.27 -15.11 17.90
N GLU A 53 6.81 -16.28 17.45
CA GLU A 53 7.40 -17.58 17.79
C GLU A 53 8.84 -17.73 17.26
N GLY A 54 9.10 -17.18 16.06
CA GLY A 54 10.43 -17.13 15.46
C GLY A 54 11.37 -16.22 16.24
N LEU A 55 10.88 -15.08 16.73
CA LEU A 55 11.63 -14.18 17.61
C LEU A 55 11.95 -14.83 18.96
N ALA A 56 10.97 -15.49 19.60
CA ALA A 56 11.18 -16.22 20.84
C ALA A 56 12.21 -17.35 20.68
N SER A 57 12.15 -18.08 19.57
CA SER A 57 13.12 -19.12 19.22
C SER A 57 14.52 -18.54 19.01
N LEU A 58 14.63 -17.43 18.27
CA LEU A 58 15.91 -16.75 18.05
C LEU A 58 16.52 -16.26 19.36
N HIS A 59 15.70 -15.70 20.26
CA HIS A 59 16.13 -15.25 21.58
C HIS A 59 16.61 -16.40 22.47
N SER A 60 15.93 -17.55 22.47
CA SER A 60 16.38 -18.76 23.18
C SER A 60 17.74 -19.25 22.65
N LEU A 61 17.95 -19.20 21.33
CA LEU A 61 19.22 -19.58 20.71
C LEU A 61 20.35 -18.59 21.04
N ILE A 62 20.06 -17.28 21.09
CA ILE A 62 21.00 -16.26 21.57
C ILE A 62 21.41 -16.55 23.01
N LYS A 63 20.44 -16.84 23.90
CA LYS A 63 20.73 -17.23 25.29
C LYS A 63 21.65 -18.44 25.34
N GLN A 64 21.36 -19.49 24.56
CA GLN A 64 22.19 -20.69 24.52
C GLN A 64 23.62 -20.37 24.08
N ASP A 65 23.78 -19.61 22.98
CA ASP A 65 25.11 -19.23 22.47
C ASP A 65 25.89 -18.37 23.48
N THR A 66 25.21 -17.53 24.28
CA THR A 66 25.85 -16.75 25.36
C THR A 66 26.32 -17.60 26.54
N TYR A 67 25.60 -18.67 26.89
CA TYR A 67 26.03 -19.59 27.95
C TYR A 67 27.20 -20.48 27.53
N THR A 68 27.30 -20.80 26.24
CA THR A 68 28.40 -21.59 25.66
C THR A 68 29.34 -20.70 24.87
N LEU A 69 29.88 -19.65 25.49
CA LEU A 69 30.76 -18.70 24.82
C LEU A 69 32.11 -19.35 24.50
N ASN A 70 32.35 -19.59 23.20
CA ASN A 70 33.56 -20.20 22.67
C ASN A 70 33.84 -19.62 21.26
N GLU A 71 35.03 -19.85 20.73
CA GLU A 71 35.46 -19.30 19.43
C GLU A 71 34.48 -19.64 18.28
N THR A 72 33.76 -20.76 18.38
CA THR A 72 32.77 -21.17 17.36
C THR A 72 31.38 -20.56 17.55
N SER A 73 31.01 -20.14 18.77
CA SER A 73 29.69 -19.59 19.09
C SER A 73 29.65 -18.07 18.92
N ILE A 74 30.77 -17.37 19.11
CA ILE A 74 30.90 -15.92 18.85
C ILE A 74 30.36 -15.52 17.46
N PRO A 75 30.84 -16.11 16.34
CA PRO A 75 30.33 -15.73 15.01
C PRO A 75 28.87 -16.13 14.77
N ARG A 76 28.35 -17.14 15.49
CA ARG A 76 26.94 -17.54 15.42
C ARG A 76 26.07 -16.53 16.16
N LEU A 77 26.51 -16.11 17.34
CA LEU A 77 25.86 -15.10 18.17
C LEU A 77 25.74 -13.79 17.41
N GLU A 78 26.82 -13.29 16.81
CA GLU A 78 26.82 -12.08 15.99
C GLU A 78 25.78 -12.15 14.85
N ARG A 79 25.74 -13.26 14.11
CA ARG A 79 24.75 -13.47 13.04
C ARG A 79 23.32 -13.49 13.55
N ARG A 80 23.07 -14.04 14.75
CA ARG A 80 21.73 -14.07 15.36
C ARG A 80 21.32 -12.68 15.86
N VAL A 81 22.24 -11.93 16.45
CA VAL A 81 22.02 -10.55 16.89
C VAL A 81 21.73 -9.66 15.68
N GLN A 82 22.49 -9.79 14.59
CA GLN A 82 22.22 -9.04 13.37
C GLN A 82 20.80 -9.32 12.84
N LYS A 83 20.38 -10.58 12.80
CA LYS A 83 19.01 -10.94 12.37
C LYS A 83 17.92 -10.41 13.28
N LEU A 84 18.20 -10.32 14.58
CA LEU A 84 17.28 -9.71 15.54
C LEU A 84 17.12 -8.21 15.24
N VAL A 85 18.23 -7.52 14.96
CA VAL A 85 18.23 -6.11 14.56
C VAL A 85 17.47 -5.92 13.25
N ASP A 86 17.75 -6.74 12.23
CA ASP A 86 17.06 -6.66 10.93
C ASP A 86 15.55 -6.89 11.08
N ALA A 87 15.14 -7.89 11.87
CA ALA A 87 13.72 -8.16 12.15
C ALA A 87 13.05 -7.00 12.90
N ALA A 88 13.74 -6.39 13.86
CA ALA A 88 13.25 -5.23 14.58
C ALA A 88 13.09 -4.01 13.65
N GLN A 89 14.05 -3.75 12.77
CA GLN A 89 13.95 -2.68 11.78
C GLN A 89 12.73 -2.84 10.87
N VAL A 90 12.51 -4.06 10.35
CA VAL A 90 11.34 -4.38 9.52
C VAL A 90 10.05 -4.14 10.31
N SER A 91 9.95 -4.67 11.54
CA SER A 91 8.75 -4.50 12.38
C SER A 91 8.48 -3.03 12.72
N ILE A 92 9.52 -2.23 13.01
CA ILE A 92 9.38 -0.80 13.26
C ILE A 92 8.88 -0.07 12.02
N ALA A 93 9.42 -0.40 10.84
CA ALA A 93 8.99 0.19 9.57
C ALA A 93 7.53 -0.16 9.27
N GLU A 94 7.12 -1.42 9.43
CA GLU A 94 5.73 -1.86 9.28
C GLU A 94 4.80 -1.13 10.26
N CYS A 95 5.21 -1.00 11.52
CA CYS A 95 4.44 -0.26 12.52
C CYS A 95 4.29 1.23 12.16
N ALA A 96 5.30 1.85 11.55
CA ALA A 96 5.21 3.23 11.08
C ALA A 96 4.19 3.36 9.95
N LEU A 97 4.26 2.49 8.94
CA LEU A 97 3.30 2.46 7.83
C LEU A 97 1.86 2.25 8.30
N LEU A 98 1.63 1.31 9.21
CA LEU A 98 0.30 1.05 9.77
C LEU A 98 -0.25 2.24 10.56
N ARG A 99 0.62 2.97 11.28
CA ARG A 99 0.21 4.19 12.01
C ARG A 99 -0.20 5.28 11.03
N ASP A 100 0.57 5.48 9.96
CA ASP A 100 0.29 6.49 8.94
C ASP A 100 -1.02 6.19 8.20
N GLU A 101 -1.24 4.92 7.81
CA GLU A 101 -2.49 4.48 7.18
C GLU A 101 -3.68 4.71 8.12
N LYS A 102 -3.57 4.31 9.39
CA LYS A 102 -4.61 4.53 10.39
C LYS A 102 -4.92 6.02 10.59
N GLN A 103 -3.90 6.87 10.57
CA GLN A 103 -4.07 8.31 10.67
C GLN A 103 -4.79 8.87 9.44
N MET A 104 -4.41 8.45 8.23
CA MET A 104 -5.07 8.83 6.99
C MET A 104 -6.55 8.42 6.98
N LEU A 105 -6.85 7.18 7.36
CA LEU A 105 -8.22 6.67 7.45
C LEU A 105 -9.05 7.44 8.48
N THR A 106 -8.45 7.83 9.60
CA THR A 106 -9.12 8.66 10.62
C THR A 106 -9.45 10.04 10.06
N ARG A 107 -8.53 10.67 9.33
CA ARG A 107 -8.77 11.96 8.66
C ARG A 107 -9.92 11.85 7.65
N MET A 108 -9.87 10.85 6.77
CA MET A 108 -10.93 10.60 5.78
C MET A 108 -12.29 10.34 6.44
N ASN A 109 -12.33 9.53 7.49
CA ASN A 109 -13.57 9.25 8.21
C ASN A 109 -14.12 10.50 8.90
N ASN A 110 -13.27 11.31 9.51
CA ASN A 110 -13.69 12.56 10.13
C ASN A 110 -14.24 13.53 9.08
N GLU A 111 -13.58 13.66 7.93
CA GLU A 111 -14.08 14.46 6.82
C GLU A 111 -15.41 13.92 6.27
N ALA A 112 -15.53 12.61 6.07
CA ALA A 112 -16.76 11.99 5.60
C ALA A 112 -17.92 12.18 6.60
N LYS A 113 -17.64 12.09 7.91
CA LYS A 113 -18.60 12.42 8.96
C LYS A 113 -19.03 13.88 8.87
N VAL A 114 -18.10 14.82 8.72
CA VAL A 114 -18.42 16.24 8.51
C VAL A 114 -19.30 16.41 7.28
N ARG A 115 -18.93 15.85 6.12
CA ARG A 115 -19.74 15.93 4.89
C ARG A 115 -21.16 15.36 5.04
N ARG A 116 -21.34 14.29 5.83
CA ARG A 116 -22.66 13.71 6.13
C ARG A 116 -23.49 14.59 7.07
N LEU A 117 -22.85 15.20 8.07
CA LEU A 117 -23.51 16.06 9.06
C LEU A 117 -23.83 17.45 8.48
N THR A 118 -22.95 17.97 7.62
CA THR A 118 -23.20 19.19 6.86
C THR A 118 -24.33 18.93 5.89
N LYS A 119 -25.53 19.45 6.22
CA LYS A 119 -26.69 19.41 5.33
C LYS A 119 -26.28 19.91 3.94
N ALA A 120 -26.63 19.16 2.90
CA ALA A 120 -26.32 19.52 1.53
C ALA A 120 -26.87 20.91 1.19
N LEU A 121 -25.98 21.85 0.90
CA LEU A 121 -26.34 23.18 0.43
C LEU A 121 -26.67 23.05 -1.07
N LYS A 122 -27.92 23.32 -1.46
CA LYS A 122 -28.27 23.49 -2.87
C LYS A 122 -27.51 24.71 -3.39
N LEU A 123 -26.45 24.51 -4.17
CA LEU A 123 -25.69 25.60 -4.81
C LEU A 123 -26.51 26.34 -5.88
N GLY A 124 -27.61 25.74 -6.33
CA GLY A 124 -28.52 26.26 -7.34
C GLY A 124 -29.03 25.14 -8.24
N ASP A 125 -30.05 25.42 -9.05
CA ASP A 125 -30.53 24.49 -10.06
C ASP A 125 -29.63 24.58 -11.30
N ALA A 126 -28.96 23.48 -11.63
CA ALA A 126 -28.09 23.41 -12.81
C ALA A 126 -28.86 22.88 -14.02
N LYS A 127 -28.89 23.65 -15.11
CA LYS A 127 -29.37 23.23 -16.43
C LYS A 127 -28.18 22.78 -17.27
N VAL A 128 -28.25 21.61 -17.92
CA VAL A 128 -27.29 21.23 -18.98
C VAL A 128 -27.51 22.18 -20.15
N MET A 129 -26.57 23.11 -20.34
CA MET A 129 -26.67 24.13 -21.39
C MET A 129 -26.27 23.53 -22.74
N SER A 130 -27.17 23.67 -23.72
CA SER A 130 -26.87 23.48 -25.14
C SER A 130 -25.94 24.58 -25.67
N PHE A 131 -25.41 24.41 -26.88
CA PHE A 131 -24.58 25.45 -27.50
C PHE A 131 -25.36 26.77 -27.65
N GLU A 132 -26.65 26.68 -27.97
CA GLU A 132 -27.58 27.80 -28.07
C GLU A 132 -27.72 28.54 -26.73
N ASP A 133 -27.86 27.81 -25.62
CA ASP A 133 -27.92 28.40 -24.28
C ASP A 133 -26.63 29.18 -23.94
N ILE A 134 -25.46 28.68 -24.37
CA ILE A 134 -24.16 29.34 -24.17
C ILE A 134 -24.07 30.64 -24.97
N VAL A 135 -24.53 30.63 -26.23
CA VAL A 135 -24.56 31.82 -27.09
C VAL A 135 -25.46 32.90 -26.48
N VAL A 136 -26.65 32.53 -26.03
CA VAL A 136 -27.59 33.44 -25.34
C VAL A 136 -26.97 34.01 -24.07
N ALA A 137 -26.33 33.18 -23.25
CA ALA A 137 -25.67 33.62 -22.01
C ALA A 137 -24.47 34.56 -22.27
N ARG A 138 -23.73 34.37 -23.36
CA ARG A 138 -22.65 35.28 -23.77
C ARG A 138 -23.21 36.63 -24.23
N ALA A 139 -24.26 36.64 -25.05
CA ALA A 139 -24.93 37.86 -25.48
C ALA A 139 -25.49 38.66 -24.27
N ALA A 140 -26.16 37.98 -23.34
CA ALA A 140 -26.69 38.60 -22.12
C ALA A 140 -25.58 39.20 -21.23
N ARG A 141 -24.41 38.56 -21.15
CA ARG A 141 -23.25 39.11 -20.43
C ARG A 141 -22.68 40.34 -21.14
N ALA A 142 -22.51 40.31 -22.46
CA ALA A 142 -22.02 41.46 -23.22
C ALA A 142 -22.91 42.71 -23.05
N VAL A 143 -24.24 42.53 -23.02
CA VAL A 143 -25.19 43.62 -22.74
C VAL A 143 -25.03 44.17 -21.31
N LYS A 144 -24.88 43.29 -20.31
CA LYS A 144 -24.65 43.72 -18.92
C LYS A 144 -23.32 44.44 -18.76
N ASP A 145 -22.25 43.93 -19.37
CA ASP A 145 -20.92 44.52 -19.30
C ASP A 145 -20.87 45.88 -20.03
N ALA A 146 -21.58 46.02 -21.15
CA ALA A 146 -21.77 47.32 -21.81
C ALA A 146 -22.53 48.31 -20.92
N LYS A 147 -23.53 47.85 -20.18
CA LYS A 147 -24.33 48.67 -19.24
C LYS A 147 -23.55 49.09 -17.98
N VAL A 148 -22.55 48.31 -17.56
CA VAL A 148 -21.75 48.54 -16.34
C VAL A 148 -20.57 49.51 -16.56
N LYS A 149 -20.25 49.88 -17.81
CA LYS A 149 -19.14 50.80 -18.12
C LYS A 149 -19.28 52.24 -17.58
N GLY A 150 -20.39 52.60 -16.92
CA GLY A 150 -20.65 53.97 -16.45
C GLY A 150 -20.30 54.30 -14.99
N LYS A 151 -20.08 53.34 -14.07
CA LYS A 151 -19.86 53.66 -12.64
C LYS A 151 -18.94 52.68 -11.93
N ARG A 152 -17.64 52.75 -12.19
CA ARG A 152 -16.61 52.11 -11.34
C ARG A 152 -15.62 53.15 -10.81
N GLY A 153 -16.14 54.18 -10.13
CA GLY A 153 -15.36 55.05 -9.27
C GLY A 153 -15.44 54.57 -7.82
N ARG A 154 -14.66 53.56 -7.44
CA ARG A 154 -14.37 53.34 -6.01
C ARG A 154 -13.16 54.22 -5.68
N LYS A 155 -13.42 55.36 -5.03
CA LYS A 155 -12.38 56.26 -4.49
C LYS A 155 -11.46 55.42 -3.59
N ARG A 156 -10.18 55.34 -3.94
CA ARG A 156 -9.15 54.79 -3.03
C ARG A 156 -9.10 55.75 -1.84
N LYS A 157 -9.28 55.25 -0.62
CA LYS A 157 -8.86 56.01 0.57
C LYS A 157 -7.34 56.06 0.50
N SER A 158 -6.76 57.26 0.50
CA SER A 158 -5.36 57.46 0.82
C SER A 158 -5.21 57.24 2.32
N ASP A 159 -4.37 56.30 2.72
CA ASP A 159 -3.94 56.19 4.10
C ASP A 159 -3.04 57.39 4.41
N ALA A 160 -3.39 58.13 5.46
CA ALA A 160 -2.56 59.21 5.99
C ALA A 160 -1.40 58.58 6.77
N LEU A 161 -0.21 59.13 6.54
CA LEU A 161 0.96 58.94 7.41
C LEU A 161 0.61 59.44 8.81
N GLU A 162 0.71 58.57 9.81
CA GLU A 162 1.41 58.78 11.09
C GLU A 162 1.92 57.43 11.61
#